data_AF-A0A7X2T3E7-F1
#
_entry.id   AF-A0A7X2T3E7-F1
#
_cell.length_a   1.000
_cell.length_b   1.000
_cell.length_c   1.000
_cell.angle_alpha   90.00
_cell.angle_beta   90.00
_cell.angle_gamma   90.00
#
_symmetry.space_group_name_H-M   'P 1'
#
loop_
_entity.id
_entity.type
_entity.pdbx_description
1 polymer ?
#
loop_
_entity_poly.entity_id
_entity_poly.type
_entity_poly.pdbx_seq_one_letter_code
_entity_poly.pdbx_strand_id
1 'polypeptide(L)'
;MIIRKKKRLISTDSKFLFSLHSDELIGVKRKKGQPYFYDSSTDDNGVVLYHDGINFEILRFVGMYNDKSFTIEVSPTYKKNKKRRTIAVRTELGFKKYSTDVLGNVYEVKENKLKLEFE
;
A
#
# COMPACT_ATOMS: atom_id res chain seq x y z
N MET A 1 -5.86 3.79 23.27
CA MET A 1 -5.11 3.83 21.99
C MET A 1 -3.63 4.25 22.13
N ILE A 2 -3.30 5.19 23.02
CA ILE A 2 -1.93 5.69 23.26
C ILE A 2 -0.92 4.57 23.58
N ILE A 3 -1.32 3.59 24.40
CA ILE A 3 -0.46 2.44 24.77
C ILE A 3 -0.10 1.57 23.55
N ARG A 4 -1.03 1.34 22.62
CA ARG A 4 -0.78 0.57 21.38
C ARG A 4 0.06 1.36 20.38
N LYS A 5 -0.12 2.69 20.27
CA LYS A 5 0.74 3.57 19.45
C LYS A 5 2.18 3.55 19.95
N LYS A 6 2.41 3.69 21.27
CA LYS A 6 3.74 3.63 21.89
C LYS A 6 4.44 2.30 21.67
N LYS A 7 3.73 1.16 21.83
CA LYS A 7 4.28 -0.18 21.56
C LYS A 7 4.73 -0.38 20.12
N ARG A 8 4.12 0.34 19.17
CA ARG A 8 4.44 0.29 17.74
C ARG A 8 5.26 1.48 17.26
N LEU A 9 5.83 2.29 18.15
CA LEU A 9 6.65 3.46 17.79
C LEU A 9 5.91 4.46 16.86
N ILE A 10 4.60 4.58 17.02
CA ILE A 10 3.78 5.55 16.30
C ILE A 10 3.67 6.81 17.17
N SER A 11 4.02 7.98 16.61
CA SER A 11 3.92 9.26 17.32
C SER A 11 2.47 9.58 17.69
N THR A 12 2.26 10.27 18.80
CA THR A 12 0.94 10.78 19.20
C THR A 12 0.35 11.72 18.15
N ASP A 13 1.21 12.47 17.45
CA ASP A 13 0.83 13.46 16.43
C ASP A 13 0.57 12.82 15.06
N SER A 14 0.76 11.51 14.94
CA SER A 14 0.48 10.78 13.70
C SER A 14 -1.02 10.78 13.42
N LYS A 15 -1.39 11.31 12.25
CA LYS A 15 -2.75 11.30 11.73
C LYS A 15 -3.08 9.93 11.15
N PHE A 16 -4.27 9.43 11.47
CA PHE A 16 -4.80 8.24 10.82
C PHE A 16 -5.13 8.56 9.35
N LEU A 17 -4.76 7.67 8.44
CA LEU A 17 -5.09 7.80 7.01
C LEU A 17 -6.19 6.81 6.62
N PHE A 18 -5.95 5.51 6.83
CA PHE A 18 -6.88 4.43 6.53
C PHE A 18 -6.42 3.14 7.19
N SER A 19 -7.32 2.15 7.23
CA SER A 19 -7.01 0.75 7.58
C SER A 19 -7.01 -0.12 6.34
N LEU A 20 -6.11 -1.11 6.31
CA LEU A 20 -6.06 -2.12 5.26
C LEU A 20 -6.30 -3.52 5.83
N HIS A 21 -7.13 -4.28 5.15
CA HIS A 21 -7.32 -5.72 5.32
C HIS A 21 -6.66 -6.47 4.17
N SER A 22 -6.32 -7.74 4.39
CA SER A 22 -5.78 -8.60 3.34
C SER A 22 -6.69 -8.58 2.11
N ASP A 23 -6.06 -8.58 0.94
CA ASP A 23 -6.66 -8.49 -0.38
C ASP A 23 -7.29 -7.14 -0.78
N GLU A 24 -7.26 -6.13 0.11
CA GLU A 24 -7.62 -4.76 -0.27
C GLU A 24 -6.56 -4.09 -1.15
N LEU A 25 -6.96 -3.04 -1.88
CA LEU A 25 -6.08 -2.32 -2.79
C LEU A 25 -5.39 -1.15 -2.11
N ILE A 26 -4.08 -1.05 -2.33
CA ILE A 26 -3.22 0.04 -1.91
C ILE A 26 -2.54 0.65 -3.12
N GLY A 27 -2.59 1.97 -3.25
CA GLY A 27 -1.76 2.69 -4.20
C GLY A 27 -0.49 3.16 -3.52
N VAL A 28 0.64 2.97 -4.19
CA VAL A 28 1.96 3.40 -3.73
C VAL A 28 2.53 4.40 -4.73
N LYS A 29 2.85 5.60 -4.24
CA LYS A 29 3.52 6.62 -5.04
C LYS A 29 5.01 6.60 -4.76
N ARG A 30 5.80 6.47 -5.81
CA ARG A 30 7.27 6.43 -5.72
C ARG A 30 7.89 7.66 -6.38
N LYS A 31 9.17 7.89 -6.12
CA LYS A 31 9.93 8.95 -6.79
C LYS A 31 10.06 8.65 -8.29
N LYS A 32 10.12 9.71 -9.10
CA LYS A 32 10.35 9.59 -10.54
C LYS A 32 11.61 8.77 -10.83
N GLY A 33 11.54 7.85 -11.78
CA GLY A 33 12.65 7.00 -12.19
C GLY A 33 12.88 5.76 -11.31
N GLN A 34 12.07 5.54 -10.26
CA GLN A 34 12.07 4.26 -9.55
C GLN A 34 11.25 3.22 -10.33
N PRO A 35 11.67 1.95 -10.37
CA PRO A 35 10.92 0.91 -11.06
C PRO A 35 9.58 0.63 -10.35
N TYR A 36 8.61 0.13 -11.09
CA TYR A 36 7.38 -0.41 -10.50
C TYR A 36 7.70 -1.65 -9.65
N PHE A 37 6.88 -1.92 -8.63
CA PHE A 37 7.03 -3.17 -7.88
C PHE A 37 6.65 -4.37 -8.74
N TYR A 38 5.59 -4.23 -9.54
CA TYR A 38 5.18 -5.23 -10.51
C TYR A 38 4.91 -4.59 -11.87
N ASP A 39 5.51 -5.17 -12.91
CA ASP A 39 5.31 -4.81 -14.30
C ASP A 39 5.51 -6.04 -15.21
N SER A 40 5.43 -5.86 -16.52
CA SER A 40 5.68 -6.93 -17.49
C SER A 40 7.04 -7.61 -17.35
N SER A 41 8.09 -6.88 -16.94
CA SER A 41 9.44 -7.45 -16.73
C SER A 41 9.52 -8.34 -15.48
N THR A 42 8.58 -8.19 -14.54
CA THR A 42 8.55 -9.02 -13.34
C THR A 42 8.02 -10.43 -13.57
N ASP A 43 7.38 -10.65 -14.71
CA ASP A 43 6.68 -11.90 -15.03
C ASP A 43 7.23 -12.60 -16.27
N ASP A 44 7.66 -11.82 -17.27
CA ASP A 44 8.27 -12.29 -18.52
C ASP A 44 9.52 -11.45 -18.84
N ASN A 45 10.19 -11.70 -19.98
CA ASN A 45 11.29 -10.83 -20.50
C ASN A 45 10.77 -9.49 -21.05
N GLY A 46 9.76 -8.90 -20.39
CA GLY A 46 9.14 -7.63 -20.76
C GLY A 46 9.99 -6.41 -20.38
N VAL A 47 9.46 -5.23 -20.67
CA VAL A 47 10.13 -3.95 -20.39
C VAL A 47 9.88 -3.51 -18.95
N VAL A 48 10.92 -2.98 -18.30
CA VAL A 48 10.84 -2.38 -16.97
C VAL A 48 10.11 -1.05 -17.07
N LEU A 49 9.06 -0.87 -16.27
CA LEU A 49 8.33 0.38 -16.16
C LEU A 49 8.87 1.20 -15.00
N TYR A 50 8.87 2.53 -15.16
CA TYR A 50 9.39 3.47 -14.17
C TYR A 50 8.32 4.48 -13.75
N HIS A 51 8.25 4.74 -12.45
CA HIS A 51 7.36 5.73 -11.87
C HIS A 51 7.65 7.13 -12.40
N ASP A 52 6.60 7.90 -12.64
CA ASP A 52 6.68 9.29 -13.10
C ASP A 52 6.79 10.30 -11.93
N GLY A 53 6.60 9.83 -10.69
CA GLY A 53 6.58 10.68 -9.50
C GLY A 53 5.24 11.36 -9.23
N ILE A 54 4.20 11.04 -10.01
CA ILE A 54 2.88 11.66 -9.95
C ILE A 54 1.82 10.61 -9.63
N ASN A 55 1.77 9.55 -10.45
CA ASN A 55 0.77 8.49 -10.39
C ASN A 55 1.08 7.45 -9.32
N PHE A 56 0.02 6.76 -8.86
CA PHE A 56 0.12 5.68 -7.88
C PHE A 56 0.11 4.33 -8.60
N GLU A 57 1.02 3.44 -8.23
CA GLU A 57 0.95 2.03 -8.60
C GLU A 57 -0.03 1.31 -7.68
N ILE A 58 -1.07 0.69 -8.24
CA ILE A 58 -2.12 0.01 -7.47
C ILE A 58 -1.73 -1.46 -7.30
N LEU A 59 -1.65 -1.88 -6.04
CA LEU A 59 -1.22 -3.20 -5.62
C LEU A 59 -2.25 -3.80 -4.67
N ARG A 60 -2.23 -5.13 -4.51
CA ARG A 60 -3.03 -5.84 -3.52
C ARG A 60 -2.22 -5.98 -2.23
N PHE A 61 -2.75 -5.46 -1.13
CA PHE A 61 -2.16 -5.59 0.19
C PHE A 61 -2.34 -7.03 0.70
N VAL A 62 -1.25 -7.63 1.16
CA VAL A 62 -1.28 -8.99 1.71
C VAL A 62 -1.30 -8.94 3.24
N GLY A 63 -0.39 -8.17 3.83
CA GLY A 63 -0.26 -8.08 5.27
C GLY A 63 0.98 -7.32 5.72
N MET A 64 1.16 -7.23 7.04
CA MET A 64 2.41 -6.75 7.62
C MET A 64 3.47 -7.86 7.51
N TYR A 65 4.61 -7.55 6.88
CA TYR A 65 5.75 -8.45 6.83
C TYR A 65 6.61 -8.31 8.09
N ASN A 66 6.91 -7.08 8.49
CA ASN A 66 7.67 -6.79 9.70
C ASN A 66 7.17 -5.50 10.35
N ASP A 67 6.60 -5.66 11.55
CA ASP A 67 6.06 -4.56 12.35
C ASP A 67 7.15 -3.57 12.82
N LYS A 68 8.38 -4.05 13.08
CA LYS A 68 9.47 -3.21 13.60
C LYS A 68 10.03 -2.29 12.52
N SER A 69 10.16 -2.78 11.29
CA SER A 69 10.68 -2.01 10.15
C SER A 69 9.58 -1.31 9.34
N PHE A 70 8.31 -1.43 9.74
CA PHE A 70 7.15 -0.89 9.01
C PHE A 70 7.14 -1.35 7.56
N THR A 71 7.32 -2.66 7.36
CA THR A 71 7.38 -3.26 6.04
C THR A 71 6.10 -4.05 5.80
N ILE A 72 5.44 -3.75 4.68
CA ILE A 72 4.24 -4.46 4.22
C ILE A 72 4.58 -5.42 3.10
N GLU A 73 3.76 -6.45 2.96
CA GLU A 73 3.80 -7.39 1.86
C GLU A 73 2.67 -7.07 0.87
N VAL A 74 3.00 -7.10 -0.42
CA VAL A 74 2.09 -6.79 -1.52
C VAL A 74 2.17 -7.83 -2.64
N SER A 75 1.13 -7.86 -3.46
CA SER A 75 1.03 -8.70 -4.65
C SER A 75 0.42 -7.92 -5.82
N PRO A 76 0.62 -8.36 -7.08
CA PRO A 76 0.01 -7.70 -8.23
C PRO A 76 -1.52 -7.90 -8.23
N THR A 77 -2.23 -6.96 -8.84
CA THR A 77 -3.69 -7.02 -8.95
C THR A 77 -4.17 -7.97 -10.05
N TYR A 78 -3.43 -8.03 -11.17
CA TYR A 78 -3.79 -8.74 -12.40
C TYR A 78 -3.58 -10.26 -12.36
N LYS A 79 -2.86 -10.79 -11.36
CA LYS A 79 -2.70 -12.24 -11.20
C LYS A 79 -2.44 -12.65 -9.76
N LYS A 80 -2.73 -13.92 -9.47
CA LYS A 80 -2.29 -14.55 -8.22
C LYS A 80 -0.81 -14.87 -8.31
N ASN A 81 0.02 -14.14 -7.57
CA ASN A 81 1.47 -14.37 -7.56
C ASN A 81 1.89 -15.11 -6.27
N LYS A 82 2.69 -16.17 -6.41
CA LYS A 82 3.32 -16.84 -5.26
C LYS A 82 4.48 -15.99 -4.71
N LYS A 83 5.17 -15.23 -5.56
CA LYS A 83 6.26 -14.33 -5.17
C LYS A 83 5.68 -12.96 -4.79
N ARG A 84 5.70 -12.69 -3.49
CA ARG A 84 5.26 -11.43 -2.90
C ARG A 84 6.46 -10.49 -2.74
N ARG A 85 6.22 -9.20 -2.86
CA ARG A 85 7.25 -8.16 -2.68
C ARG A 85 6.98 -7.40 -1.40
N THR A 86 8.06 -6.89 -0.81
CA THR A 86 7.99 -6.12 0.43
C THR A 86 8.20 -4.64 0.13
N ILE A 87 7.42 -3.78 0.79
CA ILE A 87 7.50 -2.32 0.66
C ILE A 87 7.78 -1.74 2.03
N ALA A 88 8.82 -0.93 2.14
CA ALA A 88 9.08 -0.14 3.33
C ALA A 88 8.19 1.12 3.32
N VAL A 89 7.24 1.22 4.26
CA VAL A 89 6.26 2.31 4.27
C VAL A 89 6.91 3.69 4.48
N ARG A 90 8.07 3.74 5.13
CA ARG A 90 8.75 5.00 5.43
C ARG A 90 9.49 5.63 4.24
N THR A 91 9.79 4.86 3.19
CA THR A 91 10.65 5.32 2.09
C THR A 91 9.88 5.88 0.90
N GLU A 92 8.60 5.51 0.77
CA GLU A 92 7.77 5.88 -0.37
C GLU A 92 7.13 7.26 -0.19
N LEU A 93 6.78 7.93 -1.29
CA LEU A 93 6.30 9.31 -1.26
C LEU A 93 4.88 9.45 -0.71
N GLY A 94 4.07 8.40 -0.80
CA GLY A 94 2.72 8.42 -0.28
C GLY A 94 1.94 7.15 -0.57
N PHE A 95 0.85 7.00 0.17
CA PHE A 95 -0.06 5.86 0.07
C PHE A 95 -1.50 6.34 -0.01
N LYS A 96 -2.31 5.60 -0.78
CA LYS A 96 -3.75 5.79 -0.87
C LYS A 96 -4.46 4.45 -0.80
N LYS A 97 -5.67 4.42 -0.24
CA LYS A 97 -6.52 3.24 -0.27
C LYS A 97 -7.42 3.29 -1.51
N TYR A 98 -7.52 2.16 -2.18
CA TYR A 98 -8.45 1.98 -3.30
C TYR A 98 -9.39 0.82 -3.00
N SER A 99 -10.51 0.80 -3.71
CA SER A 99 -11.47 -0.29 -3.66
C SER A 99 -12.11 -0.44 -5.04
N THR A 100 -12.77 -1.57 -5.25
CA THR A 100 -13.39 -1.92 -6.52
C THR A 100 -14.83 -2.31 -6.30
N ASP A 101 -15.68 -1.98 -7.27
CA ASP A 101 -17.00 -2.56 -7.34
C ASP A 101 -16.95 -4.00 -7.89
N VAL A 102 -18.12 -4.65 -7.99
CA VAL A 102 -18.24 -6.02 -8.52
C VAL A 102 -17.85 -6.14 -10.00
N LEU A 103 -17.81 -5.03 -10.73
CA LEU A 103 -17.42 -4.96 -12.14
C LEU A 103 -15.91 -4.68 -12.32
N GLY A 104 -15.19 -4.41 -11.22
CA GLY A 104 -13.77 -4.11 -11.24
C GLY A 104 -13.43 -2.64 -11.46
N ASN A 105 -14.41 -1.71 -11.41
CA ASN A 105 -14.12 -0.29 -11.49
C ASN A 105 -13.41 0.15 -10.21
N VAL A 106 -12.24 0.79 -10.35
CA VAL A 106 -11.39 1.18 -9.22
C VAL A 106 -11.71 2.62 -8.78
N TYR A 107 -11.87 2.84 -7.48
CA TYR A 107 -12.08 4.16 -6.89
C TYR A 107 -11.16 4.40 -5.68
N GLU A 108 -10.74 5.66 -5.50
CA GLU A 108 -9.99 6.10 -4.32
C GLU A 108 -10.92 6.25 -3.11
N VAL A 109 -10.54 5.66 -1.98
CA VAL A 109 -11.28 5.77 -0.71
C VAL A 109 -10.73 6.95 0.09
N LYS A 110 -11.47 8.06 0.11
CA LYS A 110 -11.04 9.32 0.74
C LYS A 110 -11.34 9.42 2.24
N GLU A 111 -12.46 8.86 2.69
CA GLU A 111 -12.93 9.02 4.07
C GLU A 111 -12.87 7.69 4.82
N ASN A 112 -11.79 7.48 5.58
CA ASN A 112 -11.73 6.41 6.57
C ASN A 112 -11.76 7.04 7.97
N LYS A 113 -12.70 6.58 8.80
CA LYS A 113 -12.80 6.96 10.20
C LYS A 113 -12.43 5.77 11.08
N LEU A 114 -11.66 6.04 12.12
CA LEU A 114 -11.32 5.03 13.11
C LEU A 114 -12.58 4.77 13.94
N LYS A 115 -13.16 3.57 13.82
CA LYS A 115 -14.31 3.19 14.63
C LYS A 115 -13.84 3.19 16.10
N LEU A 116 -14.62 3.81 17.00
CA LEU A 116 -14.39 3.97 18.45
C LEU A 116 -13.62 5.22 18.91
N GLU A 117 -13.44 6.23 18.06
CA GLU A 117 -13.19 7.60 18.53
C GLU A 117 -14.54 8.32 18.63
N PHE A 118 -15.09 8.39 19.84
CA PHE A 118 -16.23 9.26 20.14
C PHE A 118 -15.65 10.59 20.65
N GLU A 119 -16.25 11.70 20.21
CA GLU A 119 -16.00 13.03 20.81
C GLU A 119 -16.39 13.05 22.29
#